data_AF-A0A382PCN9-F1
#
_entry.id   AF-A0A382PCN9-F1
#
_cell.length_a   1.000
_cell.length_b   1.000
_cell.length_c   1.000
_cell.angle_alpha   90.00
_cell.angle_beta   90.00
_cell.angle_gamma   90.00
#
_symmetry.space_group_name_H-M   'P 1'
#
loop_
_entity.id
_entity.type
_entity.pdbx_description
1 polymer ?
#
loop_
_entity_poly.entity_id
_entity_poly.type
_entity_poly.pdbx_seq_one_letter_code
_entity_poly.pdbx_strand_id
1 'polypeptide(L)'
;MRLLGTFLALAAGLVFAQAQPANREALWKQVAAAEKKGLPKTAAAKLQLIYDSALRDGRHAEAIKALAKRITHEGAVQGNKPEEKITRLRAELEKTPDEAKPLLQTILGHWYWQYFRANRYRFLQRTATAQPLGEDFTTWDLPRLYREIDLHFTNALADGRLKTIPTTDFADLLTKPTLPEKYRPTLYDFIAHEALDFYTSGEFGASKPEDAFEVQVGDPLLGPLDKFLAWQPQTTDTESPKI
;
A
#
# COMPACT_ATOMS: atom_id res chain seq x y z
N MET A 1 -36.81 -56.36 42.39
CA MET A 1 -36.35 -54.98 42.69
C MET A 1 -34.84 -55.08 42.92
N ARG A 2 -33.91 -54.47 42.19
CA ARG A 2 -33.91 -53.27 41.35
C ARG A 2 -32.93 -53.47 40.18
N LEU A 3 -33.31 -53.02 38.99
CA LEU A 3 -32.39 -52.78 37.87
C LEU A 3 -31.49 -51.58 38.21
N LEU A 4 -30.20 -51.65 37.88
CA LEU A 4 -29.33 -50.47 37.81
C LEU A 4 -28.72 -50.44 36.40
N GLY A 5 -29.16 -49.45 35.62
CA GLY A 5 -28.84 -49.31 34.21
C GLY A 5 -27.42 -48.81 33.96
N THR A 6 -26.78 -49.40 32.97
CA THR A 6 -25.54 -48.93 32.35
C THR A 6 -25.83 -47.73 31.44
N PHE A 7 -25.35 -46.55 31.83
CA PHE A 7 -25.31 -45.36 30.97
C PHE A 7 -24.08 -45.44 30.06
N LEU A 8 -24.29 -45.64 28.76
CA LEU A 8 -23.25 -45.57 27.73
C LEU A 8 -23.14 -44.11 27.28
N ALA A 9 -22.13 -43.38 27.74
CA ALA A 9 -21.86 -42.01 27.31
C ALA A 9 -21.18 -42.04 25.92
N LEU A 10 -21.93 -41.63 24.90
CA LEU A 10 -21.43 -41.45 23.54
C LEU A 10 -20.65 -40.12 23.47
N ALA A 11 -19.32 -40.18 23.58
CA ALA A 11 -18.46 -39.02 23.36
C ALA A 11 -18.31 -38.78 21.84
N ALA A 12 -19.14 -37.88 21.30
CA ALA A 12 -18.97 -37.36 19.95
C ALA A 12 -17.73 -36.44 19.93
N GLY A 13 -16.62 -36.95 19.42
CA GLY A 13 -15.41 -36.16 19.19
C GLY A 13 -15.68 -35.08 18.15
N LEU A 14 -15.60 -33.82 18.56
CA LEU A 14 -15.43 -32.66 17.68
C LEU A 14 -14.09 -32.82 16.95
N VAL A 15 -14.12 -33.46 15.78
CA VAL A 15 -13.01 -33.40 14.83
C VAL A 15 -13.00 -31.98 14.28
N PHE A 16 -12.16 -31.12 14.86
CA PHE A 16 -11.74 -29.90 14.19
C PHE A 16 -11.02 -30.33 12.92
N ALA A 17 -11.71 -30.22 11.78
CA ALA A 17 -11.09 -30.37 10.48
C ALA A 17 -10.03 -29.26 10.36
N GLN A 18 -8.79 -29.57 10.71
CA GLN A 18 -7.67 -28.69 10.41
C GLN A 18 -7.59 -28.56 8.90
N ALA A 19 -7.96 -27.38 8.39
CA ALA A 19 -7.83 -27.07 6.99
C ALA A 19 -6.37 -27.30 6.59
N GLN A 20 -6.14 -28.28 5.72
CA GLN A 20 -4.81 -28.65 5.26
C GLN A 20 -4.13 -27.39 4.68
N PRO A 21 -2.88 -27.08 5.07
CA PRO A 21 -2.22 -25.88 4.57
C PRO A 21 -2.17 -25.95 3.05
N ALA A 22 -2.66 -24.91 2.38
CA ALA A 22 -2.64 -24.88 0.93
C ALA A 22 -1.18 -24.99 0.47
N ASN A 23 -0.88 -25.88 -0.47
CA ASN A 23 0.46 -25.96 -1.05
C ASN A 23 0.68 -24.73 -1.94
N ARG A 24 1.06 -23.60 -1.32
CA ARG A 24 1.27 -22.31 -1.99
C ARG A 24 2.38 -22.38 -3.04
N GLU A 25 3.41 -23.20 -2.83
CA GLU A 25 4.46 -23.41 -3.84
C GLU A 25 3.89 -24.01 -5.13
N ALA A 26 3.05 -25.03 -5.02
CA ALA A 26 2.34 -25.60 -6.16
C ALA A 26 1.38 -24.60 -6.82
N LEU A 27 0.72 -23.74 -6.03
CA LEU A 27 -0.14 -22.68 -6.57
C LEU A 27 0.68 -21.63 -7.34
N TRP A 28 1.84 -21.20 -6.84
CA TRP A 28 2.73 -20.28 -7.56
C TRP A 28 3.23 -20.87 -8.88
N LYS A 29 3.57 -22.15 -8.92
CA LYS A 29 3.91 -22.87 -10.17
C LYS A 29 2.74 -22.85 -11.16
N GLN A 30 1.51 -23.04 -10.68
CA GLN A 30 0.31 -22.95 -11.50
C GLN A 30 0.04 -21.52 -12.01
N VAL A 31 0.29 -20.50 -11.18
CA VAL A 31 0.21 -19.08 -11.59
C VAL A 31 1.19 -18.83 -12.73
N ALA A 32 2.46 -19.16 -12.57
CA ALA A 32 3.48 -18.95 -13.61
C ALA A 32 3.14 -19.68 -14.92
N ALA A 33 2.60 -20.91 -14.84
CA ALA A 33 2.15 -21.66 -16.00
C ALA A 33 0.95 -20.99 -16.70
N ALA A 34 -0.01 -20.44 -15.95
CA ALA A 34 -1.14 -19.70 -16.50
C ALA A 34 -0.70 -18.38 -17.14
N GLU A 35 0.21 -17.63 -16.51
CA GLU A 35 0.81 -16.40 -17.04
C GLU A 35 1.52 -16.67 -18.38
N LYS A 36 2.35 -17.72 -18.45
CA LYS A 36 3.04 -18.14 -19.69
C LYS A 36 2.07 -18.48 -20.82
N LYS A 37 0.88 -18.99 -20.49
CA LYS A 37 -0.16 -19.34 -21.46
C LYS A 37 -1.11 -18.20 -21.79
N GLY A 38 -0.92 -17.00 -21.23
CA GLY A 38 -1.83 -15.88 -21.43
C GLY A 38 -3.23 -16.12 -20.86
N LEU A 39 -3.33 -16.81 -19.71
CA LEU A 39 -4.59 -17.16 -19.05
C LEU A 39 -4.83 -16.31 -17.79
N PRO A 40 -5.15 -15.01 -17.92
CA PRO A 40 -5.23 -14.10 -16.77
C PRO A 40 -6.34 -14.46 -15.79
N LYS A 41 -7.49 -14.97 -16.26
CA LYS A 41 -8.57 -15.47 -15.37
C LYS A 41 -8.10 -16.63 -14.49
N THR A 42 -7.35 -17.56 -15.07
CA THR A 42 -6.81 -18.71 -14.33
C THR A 42 -5.74 -18.28 -13.34
N ALA A 43 -4.84 -17.37 -13.75
CA ALA A 43 -3.84 -16.80 -12.86
C ALA A 43 -4.50 -16.08 -11.66
N ALA A 44 -5.50 -15.22 -11.91
CA ALA A 44 -6.24 -14.50 -10.87
C ALA A 44 -6.91 -15.45 -9.86
N ALA A 45 -7.57 -16.51 -10.33
CA ALA A 45 -8.21 -17.49 -9.44
C ALA A 45 -7.21 -18.21 -8.54
N LYS A 46 -6.01 -18.55 -9.05
CA LYS A 46 -4.96 -19.18 -8.26
C LYS A 46 -4.31 -18.21 -7.26
N LEU A 47 -4.13 -16.96 -7.66
CA LEU A 47 -3.64 -15.89 -6.79
C LEU A 47 -4.60 -15.60 -5.64
N GLN A 48 -5.92 -15.69 -5.85
CA GLN A 48 -6.90 -15.59 -4.76
C GLN A 48 -6.67 -16.66 -3.68
N LEU A 49 -6.46 -17.92 -4.10
CA LEU A 49 -6.20 -19.01 -3.14
C LEU A 49 -4.90 -18.81 -2.35
N ILE A 50 -3.86 -18.26 -3.01
CA ILE A 50 -2.60 -17.90 -2.34
C ILE A 50 -2.85 -16.79 -1.33
N TYR A 51 -3.56 -15.73 -1.72
CA TYR A 51 -3.90 -14.60 -0.85
C TYR A 51 -4.64 -15.05 0.41
N ASP A 52 -5.75 -15.79 0.25
CA ASP A 52 -6.57 -16.26 1.37
C ASP A 52 -5.81 -17.21 2.30
N SER A 53 -4.93 -18.04 1.74
CA SER A 53 -4.08 -18.92 2.54
C SER A 53 -2.98 -18.16 3.26
N ALA A 54 -2.33 -17.21 2.59
CA ALA A 54 -1.22 -16.44 3.16
C ALA A 54 -1.71 -15.50 4.28
N LEU A 55 -2.88 -14.88 4.12
CA LEU A 55 -3.49 -14.09 5.19
C LEU A 55 -3.80 -14.93 6.42
N ARG A 56 -4.41 -16.12 6.23
CA ARG A 56 -4.71 -17.04 7.35
C ARG A 56 -3.47 -17.47 8.13
N ASP A 57 -2.33 -17.59 7.44
CA ASP A 57 -1.06 -18.00 8.04
C ASP A 57 -0.21 -16.81 8.54
N GLY A 58 -0.72 -15.57 8.50
CA GLY A 58 0.04 -14.37 8.88
C GLY A 58 1.19 -14.00 7.93
N ARG A 59 1.20 -14.57 6.72
CA ARG A 59 2.24 -14.35 5.70
C ARG A 59 1.91 -13.12 4.86
N HIS A 60 1.88 -11.95 5.51
CA HIS A 60 1.40 -10.69 4.92
C HIS A 60 2.13 -10.30 3.62
N ALA A 61 3.45 -10.50 3.54
CA ALA A 61 4.23 -10.28 2.32
C ALA A 61 3.68 -11.08 1.13
N GLU A 62 3.52 -12.38 1.32
CA GLU A 62 3.05 -13.28 0.27
C GLU A 62 1.59 -12.96 -0.11
N ALA A 63 0.76 -12.63 0.88
CA ALA A 63 -0.62 -12.21 0.65
C ALA A 63 -0.67 -10.95 -0.24
N ILE A 64 0.07 -9.90 0.10
CA ILE A 64 0.04 -8.65 -0.65
C ILE A 64 0.60 -8.82 -2.05
N LYS A 65 1.64 -9.65 -2.22
CA LYS A 65 2.15 -10.05 -3.54
C LYS A 65 1.08 -10.71 -4.40
N ALA A 66 0.37 -11.67 -3.81
CA ALA A 66 -0.69 -12.39 -4.50
C ALA A 66 -1.84 -11.45 -4.90
N LEU A 67 -2.23 -10.55 -3.98
CA LEU A 67 -3.28 -9.56 -4.22
C LEU A 67 -2.93 -8.59 -5.36
N ALA A 68 -1.74 -7.98 -5.33
CA ALA A 68 -1.32 -7.02 -6.34
C ALA A 68 -1.24 -7.66 -7.75
N LYS A 69 -0.68 -8.88 -7.84
CA LYS A 69 -0.68 -9.65 -9.09
C LYS A 69 -2.10 -10.01 -9.52
N ARG A 70 -2.98 -10.41 -8.60
CA ARG A 70 -4.38 -10.75 -8.90
C ARG A 70 -5.09 -9.59 -9.56
N ILE A 71 -5.03 -8.41 -8.95
CA ILE A 71 -5.68 -7.19 -9.47
C ILE A 71 -5.14 -6.84 -10.87
N THR A 72 -3.84 -7.02 -11.11
CA THR A 72 -3.24 -6.80 -12.44
C THR A 72 -3.85 -7.75 -13.49
N HIS A 73 -4.01 -9.03 -13.16
CA HIS A 73 -4.63 -10.02 -14.05
C HIS A 73 -6.13 -9.79 -14.25
N GLU A 74 -6.85 -9.37 -13.21
CA GLU A 74 -8.25 -8.99 -13.33
C GLU A 74 -8.44 -7.77 -14.24
N GLY A 75 -7.55 -6.78 -14.16
CA GLY A 75 -7.53 -5.64 -15.07
C GLY A 75 -7.32 -6.06 -16.51
N ALA A 76 -6.39 -6.99 -16.78
CA ALA A 76 -6.17 -7.53 -18.13
C ALA A 76 -7.42 -8.20 -18.73
N VAL A 77 -8.30 -8.76 -17.89
CA VAL A 77 -9.57 -9.38 -18.31
C VAL A 77 -10.64 -8.33 -18.64
N GLN A 78 -10.61 -7.17 -17.98
CA GLN A 78 -11.69 -6.17 -18.05
C GLN A 78 -11.36 -4.94 -18.93
N GLY A 79 -10.33 -5.05 -19.77
CA GLY A 79 -9.95 -3.99 -20.71
C GLY A 79 -8.82 -3.08 -20.22
N ASN A 80 -8.17 -3.45 -19.12
CA ASN A 80 -6.92 -2.87 -18.61
C ASN A 80 -6.99 -1.35 -18.35
N LYS A 81 -8.14 -0.89 -17.83
CA LYS A 81 -8.31 0.51 -17.45
C LYS A 81 -7.41 0.85 -16.25
N PRO A 82 -6.52 1.85 -16.37
CA PRO A 82 -5.60 2.24 -15.29
C PRO A 82 -6.30 2.60 -13.98
N GLU A 83 -7.56 3.05 -14.05
CA GLU A 83 -8.35 3.43 -12.90
C GLU A 83 -8.90 2.24 -12.09
N GLU A 84 -9.20 1.12 -12.75
CA GLU A 84 -9.85 -0.02 -12.10
C GLU A 84 -8.96 -0.69 -11.04
N LYS A 85 -7.64 -0.71 -11.25
CA LYS A 85 -6.72 -1.28 -10.27
C LYS A 85 -6.78 -0.53 -8.94
N ILE A 86 -6.88 0.80 -8.97
CA ILE A 86 -6.97 1.65 -7.77
C ILE A 86 -8.29 1.37 -7.05
N THR A 87 -9.42 1.36 -7.78
CA THR A 87 -10.74 1.08 -7.21
C THR A 87 -10.80 -0.30 -6.54
N ARG A 88 -10.22 -1.33 -7.17
CA ARG A 88 -10.14 -2.68 -6.61
C ARG A 88 -9.28 -2.72 -5.35
N LEU A 89 -8.10 -2.10 -5.38
CA LEU A 89 -7.20 -2.12 -4.24
C LEU A 89 -7.78 -1.36 -3.04
N ARG A 90 -8.51 -0.26 -3.27
CA ARG A 90 -9.28 0.42 -2.22
C ARG A 90 -10.31 -0.51 -1.58
N ALA A 91 -11.07 -1.26 -2.39
CA ALA A 91 -12.06 -2.21 -1.86
C ALA A 91 -11.44 -3.38 -1.08
N GLU A 92 -10.18 -3.74 -1.38
CA GLU A 92 -9.44 -4.78 -0.67
C GLU A 92 -8.77 -4.24 0.61
N LEU A 93 -8.34 -2.98 0.61
CA LEU A 93 -7.79 -2.31 1.80
C LEU A 93 -8.77 -2.36 2.98
N GLU A 94 -10.06 -2.12 2.73
CA GLU A 94 -11.12 -2.18 3.76
C GLU A 94 -11.28 -3.56 4.42
N LYS A 95 -10.90 -4.62 3.71
CA LYS A 95 -11.04 -6.02 4.16
C LYS A 95 -9.73 -6.58 4.71
N THR A 96 -8.63 -5.85 4.55
CA THR A 96 -7.29 -6.33 4.88
C THR A 96 -7.04 -6.13 6.38
N PRO A 97 -6.46 -7.13 7.09
CA PRO A 97 -6.08 -6.96 8.50
C PRO A 97 -5.12 -5.80 8.70
N ASP A 98 -5.18 -5.16 9.87
CA ASP A 98 -4.38 -3.96 10.17
C ASP A 98 -2.87 -4.19 9.99
N GLU A 99 -2.38 -5.41 10.24
CA GLU A 99 -0.98 -5.84 10.01
C GLU A 99 -0.51 -5.66 8.57
N ALA A 100 -1.41 -5.81 7.60
CA ALA A 100 -1.07 -5.82 6.18
C ALA A 100 -1.51 -4.53 5.46
N LYS A 101 -2.33 -3.68 6.12
CA LYS A 101 -2.77 -2.40 5.57
C LYS A 101 -1.61 -1.49 5.14
N PRO A 102 -0.50 -1.31 5.89
CA PRO A 102 0.54 -0.38 5.49
C PRO A 102 1.14 -0.66 4.09
N LEU A 103 1.24 -1.93 3.73
CA LEU A 103 1.75 -2.32 2.41
C LEU A 103 0.73 -2.00 1.30
N LEU A 104 -0.56 -2.22 1.54
CA LEU A 104 -1.61 -1.83 0.60
C LEU A 104 -1.68 -0.32 0.43
N GLN A 105 -1.58 0.43 1.53
CA GLN A 105 -1.51 1.89 1.52
C GLN A 105 -0.32 2.37 0.66
N THR A 106 0.86 1.78 0.86
CA THR A 106 2.05 2.06 0.03
C THR A 106 1.78 1.82 -1.46
N ILE A 107 1.18 0.67 -1.81
CA ILE A 107 0.84 0.34 -3.20
C ILE A 107 -0.20 1.32 -3.76
N LEU A 108 -1.20 1.73 -2.98
CA LEU A 108 -2.19 2.72 -3.39
C LEU A 108 -1.52 4.06 -3.74
N GLY A 109 -0.64 4.57 -2.86
CA GLY A 109 0.14 5.78 -3.13
C GLY A 109 0.89 5.70 -4.47
N HIS A 110 1.60 4.60 -4.72
CA HIS A 110 2.26 4.38 -6.02
C HIS A 110 1.30 4.27 -7.20
N TRP A 111 0.16 3.61 -7.06
CA TRP A 111 -0.78 3.43 -8.16
C TRP A 111 -1.48 4.74 -8.52
N TYR A 112 -1.82 5.57 -7.54
CA TYR A 112 -2.28 6.93 -7.78
C TYR A 112 -1.21 7.77 -8.48
N TRP A 113 0.05 7.70 -8.02
CA TRP A 113 1.15 8.42 -8.69
C TRP A 113 1.40 7.92 -10.12
N GLN A 114 1.32 6.62 -10.37
CA GLN A 114 1.37 6.05 -11.72
C GLN A 114 0.20 6.53 -12.58
N TYR A 115 -1.02 6.59 -12.03
CA TYR A 115 -2.20 7.10 -12.72
C TYR A 115 -2.01 8.56 -13.13
N PHE A 116 -1.50 9.39 -12.21
CA PHE A 116 -1.11 10.76 -12.50
C PHE A 116 -0.13 10.83 -13.67
N ARG A 117 1.00 10.12 -13.59
CA ARG A 117 2.04 10.15 -14.64
C ARG A 117 1.49 9.72 -16.01
N ALA A 118 0.65 8.70 -16.04
CA ALA A 118 0.00 8.24 -17.28
C ALA A 118 -1.02 9.24 -17.86
N ASN A 119 -1.59 10.12 -17.02
CA ASN A 119 -2.62 11.08 -17.41
C ASN A 119 -2.16 12.54 -17.30
N ARG A 120 -0.85 12.80 -17.21
CA ARG A 120 -0.28 14.12 -16.88
C ARG A 120 -0.85 15.25 -17.73
N TYR A 121 -0.96 15.06 -19.05
CA TYR A 121 -1.50 16.06 -19.97
C TYR A 121 -2.96 16.44 -19.66
N ARG A 122 -3.78 15.50 -19.17
CA ARG A 122 -5.16 15.79 -18.78
C ARG A 122 -5.21 16.67 -17.53
N PHE A 123 -4.32 16.44 -16.57
CA PHE A 123 -4.24 17.25 -15.35
C PHE A 123 -3.78 18.68 -15.63
N LEU A 124 -2.86 18.88 -16.59
CA LEU A 124 -2.43 20.23 -17.00
C LEU A 124 -3.55 21.06 -17.65
N GLN A 125 -4.60 20.43 -18.17
CA GLN A 125 -5.73 21.10 -18.80
C GLN A 125 -6.91 21.33 -17.85
N ARG A 126 -6.85 20.83 -16.62
CA ARG A 126 -7.93 20.99 -15.64
C ARG A 126 -7.73 22.28 -14.85
N THR A 127 -8.76 23.11 -14.80
CA THR A 127 -8.86 24.17 -13.79
C THR A 127 -9.26 23.56 -12.47
N ALA A 128 -8.62 23.98 -11.38
CA ALA A 128 -9.01 23.58 -10.03
C ALA A 128 -10.50 23.91 -9.81
N THR A 129 -11.30 22.90 -9.45
CA THR A 129 -12.74 23.08 -9.23
C THR A 129 -13.03 23.20 -7.75
N ALA A 130 -13.71 24.29 -7.36
CA ALA A 130 -14.12 24.55 -5.98
C ALA A 130 -15.24 23.62 -5.46
N GLN A 131 -15.78 22.75 -6.31
CA GLN A 131 -16.79 21.77 -5.90
C GLN A 131 -16.13 20.57 -5.22
N PRO A 132 -16.74 20.02 -4.15
CA PRO A 132 -16.27 18.80 -3.53
C PRO A 132 -16.27 17.68 -4.58
N LEU A 133 -15.07 17.26 -4.95
CA LEU A 133 -14.86 16.14 -5.83
C LEU A 133 -15.28 14.86 -5.08
N GLY A 134 -16.20 14.09 -5.65
CA GLY A 134 -16.66 12.81 -5.08
C GLY A 134 -15.56 11.76 -5.07
N GLU A 135 -15.90 10.50 -4.79
CA GLU A 135 -14.92 9.41 -4.72
C GLU A 135 -14.28 9.01 -6.07
N ASP A 136 -14.82 9.52 -7.18
CA ASP A 136 -14.29 9.27 -8.52
C ASP A 136 -13.03 10.11 -8.76
N PHE A 137 -11.88 9.50 -8.47
CA PHE A 137 -10.58 10.12 -8.65
C PHE A 137 -10.22 10.48 -10.09
N THR A 138 -10.95 9.94 -11.07
CA THR A 138 -10.73 10.33 -12.46
C THR A 138 -11.19 11.76 -12.73
N THR A 139 -12.02 12.35 -11.86
CA THR A 139 -12.48 13.74 -11.95
C THR A 139 -11.64 14.72 -11.15
N TRP A 140 -10.69 14.23 -10.35
CA TRP A 140 -9.96 15.07 -9.41
C TRP A 140 -9.05 16.08 -10.11
N ASP A 141 -8.85 17.22 -9.45
CA ASP A 141 -7.78 18.14 -9.79
C ASP A 141 -6.44 17.64 -9.22
N LEU A 142 -5.36 18.30 -9.62
CA LEU A 142 -4.01 17.89 -9.24
C LEU A 142 -3.76 17.99 -7.71
N PRO A 143 -4.15 19.09 -7.02
CA PRO A 143 -3.99 19.18 -5.58
C PRO A 143 -4.74 18.09 -4.81
N ARG A 144 -5.99 17.77 -5.20
CA ARG A 144 -6.75 16.70 -4.55
C ARG A 144 -6.07 15.33 -4.72
N LEU A 145 -5.60 15.03 -5.93
CA LEU A 145 -4.91 13.77 -6.21
C LEU A 145 -3.63 13.61 -5.39
N TYR A 146 -2.87 14.69 -5.21
CA TYR A 146 -1.64 14.66 -4.43
C TYR A 146 -1.90 14.51 -2.93
N ARG A 147 -2.94 15.16 -2.41
CA ARG A 147 -3.38 14.94 -1.03
C ARG A 147 -3.77 13.48 -0.79
N GLU A 148 -4.38 12.82 -1.78
CA GLU A 148 -4.70 11.39 -1.65
C GLU A 148 -3.44 10.51 -1.65
N ILE A 149 -2.45 10.82 -2.50
CA ILE A 149 -1.16 10.09 -2.50
C ILE A 149 -0.45 10.27 -1.16
N ASP A 150 -0.39 11.51 -0.66
CA ASP A 150 0.17 11.86 0.65
C ASP A 150 -0.55 11.13 1.79
N LEU A 151 -1.87 11.12 1.79
CA LEU A 151 -2.68 10.40 2.77
C LEU A 151 -2.32 8.91 2.82
N HIS A 152 -2.14 8.27 1.67
CA HIS A 152 -1.76 6.87 1.60
C HIS A 152 -0.36 6.60 2.17
N PHE A 153 0.65 7.41 1.83
CA PHE A 153 1.99 7.27 2.41
C PHE A 153 2.00 7.58 3.92
N THR A 154 1.30 8.62 4.35
CA THR A 154 1.16 8.98 5.77
C THR A 154 0.51 7.86 6.56
N ASN A 155 -0.60 7.29 6.06
CA ASN A 155 -1.27 6.16 6.70
C ASN A 155 -0.40 4.90 6.74
N ALA A 156 0.42 4.66 5.70
CA ALA A 156 1.37 3.56 5.73
C ALA A 156 2.40 3.75 6.83
N LEU A 157 3.01 4.94 6.92
CA LEU A 157 4.07 5.26 7.88
C LEU A 157 3.59 5.46 9.32
N ALA A 158 2.28 5.61 9.55
CA ALA A 158 1.71 5.71 10.89
C ALA A 158 1.88 4.43 11.72
N ASP A 159 2.10 3.28 11.07
CA ASP A 159 2.29 2.01 11.77
C ASP A 159 3.72 1.85 12.31
N GLY A 160 3.86 2.04 13.62
CA GLY A 160 5.14 1.89 14.32
C GLY A 160 5.79 0.51 14.22
N ARG A 161 5.02 -0.56 13.94
CA ARG A 161 5.55 -1.93 13.78
C ARG A 161 6.52 -2.05 12.63
N LEU A 162 6.37 -1.21 11.61
CA LEU A 162 7.23 -1.21 10.41
C LEU A 162 8.71 -0.99 10.75
N LYS A 163 9.00 -0.30 11.86
CA LYS A 163 10.37 -0.01 12.32
C LYS A 163 11.10 -1.24 12.87
N THR A 164 10.40 -2.36 13.07
CA THR A 164 11.00 -3.60 13.56
C THR A 164 10.97 -4.73 12.53
N ILE A 165 10.27 -4.55 11.42
CA ILE A 165 10.12 -5.59 10.39
C ILE A 165 11.25 -5.44 9.37
N PRO A 166 12.15 -6.44 9.22
CA PRO A 166 13.23 -6.39 8.26
C PRO A 166 12.72 -6.37 6.81
N THR A 167 13.40 -5.64 5.93
CA THR A 167 13.07 -5.66 4.48
C THR A 167 13.29 -7.03 3.85
N THR A 168 14.15 -7.88 4.44
CA THR A 168 14.39 -9.27 4.00
C THR A 168 13.13 -10.13 4.00
N ASP A 169 12.22 -9.89 4.94
CA ASP A 169 10.96 -10.64 5.06
C ASP A 169 10.04 -10.38 3.86
N PHE A 170 10.35 -9.32 3.07
CA PHE A 170 9.61 -8.86 1.92
C PHE A 170 10.48 -8.83 0.64
N ALA A 171 11.69 -9.43 0.65
CA ALA A 171 12.64 -9.34 -0.48
C ALA A 171 12.05 -9.79 -1.83
N ASP A 172 11.10 -10.72 -1.81
CA ASP A 172 10.39 -11.22 -2.99
C ASP A 172 9.38 -10.23 -3.60
N LEU A 173 9.06 -9.17 -2.87
CA LEU A 173 8.11 -8.11 -3.24
C LEU A 173 8.81 -6.81 -3.61
N LEU A 174 9.89 -6.47 -2.90
CA LEU A 174 10.59 -5.22 -3.08
C LEU A 174 11.44 -5.29 -4.35
N THR A 175 11.28 -4.30 -5.24
CA THR A 175 12.28 -4.07 -6.29
C THR A 175 13.61 -3.81 -5.61
N LYS A 176 14.66 -4.56 -6.01
CA LYS A 176 15.99 -4.44 -5.40
C LYS A 176 16.41 -2.96 -5.39
N PRO A 177 16.65 -2.36 -4.21
CA PRO A 177 17.05 -0.97 -4.14
C PRO A 177 18.39 -0.79 -4.86
N THR A 178 18.58 0.39 -5.45
CA THR A 178 19.86 0.82 -6.02
C THR A 178 20.92 1.05 -4.94
N LEU A 179 20.50 1.22 -3.69
CA LEU A 179 21.35 1.40 -2.51
C LEU A 179 21.46 0.10 -1.69
N PRO A 180 22.62 -0.17 -1.05
CA PRO A 180 22.81 -1.33 -0.20
C PRO A 180 21.79 -1.42 0.93
N GLU A 181 21.34 -2.65 1.22
CA GLU A 181 20.34 -2.99 2.25
C GLU A 181 20.63 -2.41 3.64
N LYS A 182 21.92 -2.24 3.99
CA LYS A 182 22.35 -1.62 5.25
C LYS A 182 21.80 -0.20 5.47
N TYR A 183 21.35 0.48 4.42
CA TYR A 183 20.77 1.82 4.49
C TYR A 183 19.23 1.82 4.48
N ARG A 184 18.60 0.64 4.31
CA ARG A 184 17.14 0.46 4.35
C ARG A 184 16.78 -0.87 5.06
N PRO A 185 17.16 -1.02 6.34
CA PRO A 185 17.02 -2.31 7.04
C PRO A 185 15.56 -2.68 7.33
N THR A 186 14.67 -1.71 7.48
CA THR A 186 13.28 -1.97 7.90
C THR A 186 12.26 -1.61 6.83
N LEU A 187 11.06 -2.19 6.91
CA LEU A 187 9.95 -1.79 6.04
C LEU A 187 9.60 -0.31 6.19
N TYR A 188 9.77 0.27 7.39
CA TYR A 188 9.60 1.70 7.58
C TYR A 188 10.57 2.49 6.70
N ASP A 189 11.86 2.11 6.72
CA ASP A 189 12.88 2.78 5.90
C ASP A 189 12.58 2.64 4.41
N PHE A 190 12.09 1.47 3.99
CA PHE A 190 11.67 1.24 2.61
C PHE A 190 10.52 2.18 2.22
N ILE A 191 9.40 2.16 2.96
CA ILE A 191 8.21 2.96 2.64
C ILE A 191 8.52 4.46 2.71
N ALA A 192 9.34 4.89 3.67
CA ALA A 192 9.75 6.29 3.79
C ALA A 192 10.54 6.75 2.56
N HIS A 193 11.42 5.90 2.02
CA HIS A 193 12.12 6.21 0.77
C HIS A 193 11.18 6.25 -0.43
N GLU A 194 10.23 5.32 -0.54
CA GLU A 194 9.24 5.35 -1.61
C GLU A 194 8.38 6.63 -1.57
N ALA A 195 8.02 7.10 -0.36
CA ALA A 195 7.32 8.36 -0.17
C ALA A 195 8.22 9.56 -0.53
N LEU A 196 9.50 9.54 -0.14
CA LEU A 196 10.47 10.58 -0.52
C LEU A 196 10.65 10.68 -2.03
N ASP A 197 10.68 9.57 -2.76
CA ASP A 197 10.76 9.58 -4.23
C ASP A 197 9.55 10.31 -4.85
N PHE A 198 8.37 10.20 -4.24
CA PHE A 198 7.20 10.98 -4.63
C PHE A 198 7.34 12.46 -4.26
N TYR A 199 7.67 12.79 -3.01
CA TYR A 199 7.74 14.18 -2.53
C TYR A 199 8.85 15.00 -3.17
N THR A 200 9.96 14.36 -3.55
CA THR A 200 11.09 14.99 -4.24
C THR A 200 10.93 15.00 -5.76
N SER A 201 9.86 14.40 -6.28
CA SER A 201 9.57 14.51 -7.70
C SER A 201 9.31 15.97 -8.08
N GLY A 202 9.89 16.41 -9.20
CA GLY A 202 9.64 17.76 -9.72
C GLY A 202 8.16 18.02 -10.05
N GLU A 203 7.36 16.96 -10.15
CA GLU A 203 5.91 17.03 -10.30
C GLU A 203 5.20 17.46 -9.01
N PHE A 204 5.59 16.92 -7.86
CA PHE A 204 5.08 17.33 -6.55
C PHE A 204 5.52 18.75 -6.19
N GLY A 205 6.75 19.12 -6.51
CA GLY A 205 7.24 20.49 -6.31
C GLY A 205 6.41 21.56 -7.05
N ALA A 206 5.91 21.24 -8.25
CA ALA A 206 5.17 22.18 -9.09
C ALA A 206 3.71 22.40 -8.66
N SER A 207 3.17 21.62 -7.73
CA SER A 207 1.79 21.74 -7.25
C SER A 207 1.67 22.36 -5.86
N LYS A 208 2.80 22.71 -5.23
CA LYS A 208 2.78 23.30 -3.90
C LYS A 208 2.03 24.64 -3.93
N PRO A 209 1.35 25.02 -2.83
CA PRO A 209 0.81 26.36 -2.68
C PRO A 209 1.86 27.42 -2.98
N GLU A 210 1.46 28.58 -3.51
CA GLU A 210 2.36 29.69 -3.78
C GLU A 210 3.08 30.17 -2.50
N ASP A 211 2.42 30.02 -1.35
CA ASP A 211 2.92 30.37 -0.03
C ASP A 211 3.52 29.19 0.75
N ALA A 212 3.82 28.07 0.07
CA ALA A 212 4.42 26.91 0.71
C ALA A 212 5.70 27.27 1.46
N PHE A 213 5.85 26.71 2.66
CA PHE A 213 7.04 26.94 3.45
C PHE A 213 8.30 26.39 2.75
N GLU A 214 9.30 27.25 2.54
CA GLU A 214 10.58 26.88 1.94
C GLU A 214 11.74 27.25 2.87
N VAL A 215 12.68 26.32 3.03
CA VAL A 215 13.92 26.56 3.77
C VAL A 215 14.92 27.26 2.86
N GLN A 216 15.30 28.46 3.23
CA GLN A 216 16.31 29.26 2.53
C GLN A 216 17.69 29.04 3.13
N VAL A 217 18.75 29.23 2.33
CA VAL A 217 20.15 29.06 2.78
C VAL A 217 20.49 29.99 3.95
N GLY A 218 19.82 31.13 4.07
CA GLY A 218 19.99 32.08 5.18
C GLY A 218 19.15 31.77 6.43
N ASP A 219 18.31 30.73 6.41
CA ASP A 219 17.42 30.47 7.53
C ASP A 219 18.18 30.04 8.79
N PRO A 220 17.75 30.51 9.98
CA PRO A 220 18.29 30.05 11.25
C PRO A 220 18.25 28.53 11.41
N LEU A 221 17.36 27.84 10.69
CA LEU A 221 17.30 26.39 10.59
C LEU A 221 18.64 25.74 10.23
N LEU A 222 19.38 26.34 9.30
CA LEU A 222 20.67 25.86 8.81
C LEU A 222 21.86 26.56 9.51
N GLY A 223 21.57 27.37 10.53
CA GLY A 223 22.55 28.17 11.26
C GLY A 223 23.14 27.46 12.49
N PRO A 224 23.97 28.19 13.27
CA PRO A 224 24.48 27.72 14.56
C PRO A 224 23.37 27.34 15.54
N LEU A 225 23.67 26.45 16.50
CA LEU A 225 22.68 25.84 17.41
C LEU A 225 21.84 26.86 18.17
N ASP A 226 22.45 27.95 18.64
CA ASP A 226 21.74 29.04 19.34
C ASP A 226 20.70 29.71 18.46
N LYS A 227 21.00 29.89 17.17
CA LYS A 227 20.06 30.45 16.19
C LYS A 227 18.97 29.45 15.81
N PHE A 228 19.31 28.17 15.65
CA PHE A 228 18.33 27.11 15.40
C PHE A 228 17.34 26.98 16.56
N LEU A 229 17.82 26.93 17.81
CA LEU A 229 16.96 26.79 19.00
C LEU A 229 16.06 28.01 19.24
N ALA A 230 16.48 29.20 18.82
CA ALA A 230 15.67 30.42 18.91
C ALA A 230 14.72 30.62 17.72
N TRP A 231 14.79 29.76 16.70
CA TRP A 231 14.02 29.93 15.48
C TRP A 231 12.56 29.55 15.68
N GLN A 232 11.68 30.48 15.31
CA GLN A 232 10.25 30.24 15.21
C GLN A 232 9.83 30.46 13.76
N PRO A 233 9.66 29.40 12.96
CA PRO A 233 9.22 29.57 11.58
C PRO A 233 7.84 30.22 11.56
N GLN A 234 7.71 31.27 10.76
CA GLN A 234 6.44 31.89 10.44
C GLN A 234 6.05 31.42 9.04
N THR A 235 4.84 30.89 8.89
CA THR A 235 4.30 30.49 7.60
C THR A 235 2.82 30.83 7.52
N THR A 236 2.38 31.27 6.34
CA THR A 236 0.95 31.40 6.03
C THR A 236 0.37 30.12 5.45
N ASP A 237 1.24 29.17 5.09
CA ASP A 237 0.85 27.83 4.63
C ASP A 237 0.13 27.08 5.76
N THR A 238 -1.19 27.02 5.64
CA THR A 238 -2.04 26.33 6.62
C THR A 238 -1.91 24.80 6.59
N GLU A 239 -1.31 24.23 5.55
CA GLU A 239 -1.04 22.79 5.43
C GLU A 239 0.35 22.40 5.99
N SER A 240 1.20 23.37 6.34
CA SER A 240 2.51 23.10 6.97
C SER A 240 2.37 22.41 8.34
N PRO A 241 3.26 21.46 8.68
CA PRO A 241 3.29 20.85 10.01
C PRO A 241 3.48 21.91 11.10
N LYS A 242 2.65 21.85 12.15
CA LYS A 242 2.76 22.75 13.31
C LYS A 242 3.92 22.29 14.20
N ILE A 243 4.87 23.18 14.44
CA ILE A 243 6.03 22.98 15.33
C ILE A 243 5.65 23.36 16.76
#